data_AF-A0A3P3ZQW0-F1
#
_entry.id   AF-A0A3P3ZQW0-F1
#
_cell.length_a   1.000
_cell.length_b   1.000
_cell.length_c   1.000
_cell.angle_alpha   90.00
_cell.angle_beta   90.00
_cell.angle_gamma   90.00
#
_symmetry.space_group_name_H-M   'P 1'
#
loop_
_entity.id
_entity.type
_entity.pdbx_description
1 polymer ?
#
loop_
_entity_poly.entity_id
_entity_poly.type
_entity_poly.pdbx_seq_one_letter_code
_entity_poly.pdbx_strand_id
1 'polypeptide(L)'
;MKSHGFLGYRGGWSLLTWMIFILGLALFRPALAAPDAPQNPNAVQVMEAFQKQQGDKDDGVTPVDDHKKKIIMFIMGVPLILMVLVTGVLGIGMGIYGKPWFVPHMIMAGLTMTLALVHAIVGVAWFFPF
;
A
#
# COMPACT_ATOMS: atom_id res chain seq x y z
N MET A 1 43.47 -37.81 5.70
CA MET A 1 43.79 -36.61 6.50
C MET A 1 42.64 -35.61 6.36
N LYS A 2 42.02 -35.27 7.51
CA LYS A 2 41.13 -34.13 7.85
C LYS A 2 40.05 -33.64 6.86
N SER A 3 38.80 -33.97 7.20
CA SER A 3 37.58 -33.24 6.86
C SER A 3 37.06 -32.46 8.07
N HIS A 4 37.36 -31.15 8.19
CA HIS A 4 36.68 -30.19 9.08
C HIS A 4 37.08 -28.79 8.57
N GLY A 5 36.27 -27.76 8.45
CA GLY A 5 34.87 -27.52 8.74
C GLY A 5 34.66 -26.04 8.38
N PHE A 6 33.56 -25.70 7.71
CA PHE A 6 33.16 -24.31 7.50
C PHE A 6 31.69 -24.18 7.91
N LEU A 7 31.47 -24.36 9.21
CA LEU A 7 30.17 -24.14 9.83
C LEU A 7 30.15 -22.72 10.41
N GLY A 8 29.15 -21.94 9.97
CA GLY A 8 28.47 -20.99 10.84
C GLY A 8 28.94 -19.54 10.75
N TYR A 9 28.43 -18.79 9.77
CA TYR A 9 28.06 -17.36 9.92
C TYR A 9 27.19 -16.91 8.73
N ARG A 10 26.05 -17.58 8.48
CA ARG A 10 25.04 -17.14 7.47
C ARG A 10 23.61 -17.01 8.03
N GLY A 11 23.39 -17.29 9.32
CA GLY A 11 22.06 -17.31 9.95
C GLY A 11 21.59 -15.97 10.55
N GLY A 12 22.52 -15.07 10.91
CA GLY A 12 22.18 -13.84 11.65
C GLY A 12 21.33 -12.85 10.86
N TRP A 13 21.62 -12.69 9.55
CA TRP A 13 20.88 -11.76 8.69
C TRP A 13 19.45 -12.22 8.42
N SER A 14 19.23 -13.52 8.29
CA SER A 14 17.89 -14.09 8.11
C SER A 14 17.05 -13.91 9.38
N LEU A 15 17.61 -14.24 10.55
CA LEU A 15 16.91 -14.10 11.83
C LEU A 15 16.56 -12.64 12.16
N LEU A 16 17.46 -11.69 11.85
CA LEU A 16 17.18 -10.26 12.05
C LEU A 16 16.03 -9.78 11.13
N THR A 17 16.00 -10.26 9.89
CA THR A 17 14.93 -9.93 8.93
C THR A 17 13.58 -10.49 9.39
N TRP A 18 13.56 -11.72 9.91
CA TRP A 18 12.36 -12.33 10.48
C TRP A 18 11.90 -11.64 11.77
N MET A 19 12.82 -11.17 12.62
CA MET A 19 12.47 -10.41 13.82
C MET A 19 11.87 -9.03 13.48
N ILE A 20 12.42 -8.33 12.48
CA ILE A 20 11.87 -7.05 12.02
C ILE A 20 10.49 -7.23 11.40
N PHE A 21 10.28 -8.32 10.64
CA PHE A 21 8.99 -8.66 10.06
C PHE A 21 7.92 -8.96 11.13
N ILE A 22 8.27 -9.74 12.17
CA ILE A 22 7.36 -10.05 13.29
C ILE A 22 7.09 -8.81 14.16
N LEU A 23 8.10 -7.96 14.39
CA LEU A 23 7.93 -6.70 15.11
C LEU A 23 7.01 -5.73 14.34
N GLY A 24 7.13 -5.70 13.01
CA GLY A 24 6.23 -4.94 12.13
C GLY A 24 4.78 -5.41 12.21
N LEU A 25 4.54 -6.73 12.30
CA LEU A 25 3.19 -7.28 12.52
C LEU A 25 2.64 -6.97 13.92
N ALA A 26 3.48 -6.94 14.95
CA ALA A 26 3.06 -6.68 16.33
C ALA A 26 2.62 -5.23 16.57
N LEU A 27 3.10 -4.28 15.74
CA LEU A 27 2.67 -2.88 15.76
C LEU A 27 1.34 -2.66 15.01
N PHE A 28 0.94 -3.61 14.16
CA PHE A 28 -0.35 -3.58 13.48
C PHE A 28 -1.45 -4.16 14.37
N ARG A 29 -1.72 -3.52 15.52
CA ARG A 29 -2.87 -3.87 16.35
C ARG A 29 -4.12 -3.15 15.83
N PRO A 30 -5.18 -3.86 15.39
CA PRO A 30 -6.47 -3.22 15.19
C PRO A 30 -6.98 -2.79 16.56
N ALA A 31 -7.17 -1.49 16.76
CA ALA A 31 -7.78 -0.94 17.96
C ALA A 31 -9.28 -1.30 17.98
N LEU A 32 -9.61 -2.51 18.39
CA LEU A 32 -10.96 -2.83 18.84
C LEU A 32 -11.13 -2.27 20.25
N ALA A 33 -11.38 -0.96 20.31
CA ALA A 33 -11.80 -0.28 21.52
C ALA A 33 -13.32 -0.43 21.66
N ALA A 34 -13.77 -1.21 22.64
CA ALA A 34 -15.13 -1.14 23.17
C ALA A 34 -15.05 -0.49 24.56
N PRO A 35 -15.51 0.75 24.73
CA PRO A 35 -15.72 1.31 26.06
C PRO A 35 -17.09 0.87 26.58
N ASP A 36 -17.10 0.20 27.73
CA ASP A 36 -18.30 0.06 28.55
C ASP A 36 -18.84 1.46 28.89
N ALA A 37 -20.02 1.80 28.35
CA ALA A 37 -20.65 3.10 28.54
C ALA A 37 -21.59 3.10 29.76
N PRO A 38 -21.58 4.15 30.60
CA PRO A 38 -22.48 4.29 31.75
C PRO A 38 -23.95 4.38 31.32
N GLN A 39 -24.83 3.59 31.96
CA GLN A 39 -26.29 3.64 31.82
C GLN A 39 -26.86 4.95 32.38
N ASN A 40 -26.73 6.04 31.62
CA ASN A 40 -27.52 7.24 31.82
C ASN A 40 -28.53 7.35 30.66
N PRO A 41 -29.85 7.27 30.90
CA PRO A 41 -30.86 7.32 29.84
C PRO A 41 -30.81 8.63 29.03
N ASN A 42 -30.33 9.73 29.63
CA ASN A 42 -30.09 10.97 28.90
C ASN A 42 -28.87 10.89 27.96
N ALA A 43 -27.83 10.13 28.34
CA ALA A 43 -26.69 9.91 27.46
C ALA A 43 -27.07 9.04 26.26
N VAL A 44 -27.94 8.03 26.46
CA VAL A 44 -28.48 7.21 25.36
C VAL A 44 -29.31 8.07 24.40
N GLN A 45 -30.16 8.97 24.92
CA GLN A 45 -30.99 9.83 24.08
C GLN A 45 -30.20 10.92 23.34
N VAL A 46 -29.13 11.45 23.95
CA VAL A 46 -28.19 12.35 23.29
C VAL A 46 -27.38 11.60 22.22
N MET A 47 -26.95 10.37 22.51
CA MET A 47 -26.24 9.52 21.56
C MET A 47 -27.14 9.09 20.40
N GLU A 48 -28.42 8.81 20.65
CA GLU A 48 -29.45 8.55 19.63
C GLU A 48 -29.74 9.79 18.77
N ALA A 49 -29.80 10.98 19.37
CA ALA A 49 -29.94 12.24 18.64
C ALA A 49 -28.70 12.55 17.78
N PHE A 50 -27.49 12.27 18.27
CA PHE A 50 -26.26 12.36 17.49
C PHE A 50 -26.19 11.26 16.42
N GLN A 51 -26.67 10.05 16.68
CA GLN A 51 -26.73 8.94 15.74
C GLN A 51 -27.79 9.15 14.66
N LYS A 52 -28.87 9.89 14.95
CA LYS A 52 -29.88 10.33 13.97
C LYS A 52 -29.41 11.52 13.16
N GLN A 53 -28.65 12.44 13.76
CA GLN A 53 -27.99 13.56 13.08
C GLN A 53 -26.73 13.12 12.30
N GLN A 54 -26.15 11.98 12.66
CA GLN A 54 -25.19 11.22 11.87
C GLN A 54 -25.89 10.36 10.84
N GLY A 55 -27.06 9.76 11.11
CA GLY A 55 -27.87 8.96 10.19
C GLY A 55 -28.37 9.72 8.97
N ASP A 56 -28.66 11.01 9.13
CA ASP A 56 -28.95 11.95 8.03
C ASP A 56 -27.66 12.50 7.37
N LYS A 57 -26.50 12.13 7.91
CA LYS A 57 -25.16 12.25 7.31
C LYS A 57 -24.54 10.87 7.03
N ASP A 58 -25.33 9.79 7.13
CA ASP A 58 -24.89 8.40 7.03
C ASP A 58 -25.38 7.81 5.70
N ASP A 59 -25.23 8.64 4.67
CA ASP A 59 -24.59 8.12 3.48
C ASP A 59 -23.08 8.21 3.75
N GLY A 60 -22.56 7.31 4.59
CA GLY A 60 -21.14 7.18 4.99
C GLY A 60 -20.15 6.91 3.85
N VAL A 61 -20.61 7.11 2.61
CA VAL A 61 -19.84 7.34 1.41
C VAL A 61 -20.61 8.47 0.75
N THR A 62 -20.17 9.74 0.86
CA THR A 62 -20.48 10.62 -0.28
C THR A 62 -19.96 9.83 -1.47
N PRO A 63 -20.79 9.45 -2.44
CA PRO A 63 -20.27 8.85 -3.64
C PRO A 63 -19.39 9.96 -4.19
N VAL A 64 -18.09 9.90 -3.95
CA VAL A 64 -17.15 10.39 -4.93
C VAL A 64 -17.56 9.57 -6.13
N ASP A 65 -18.39 10.21 -6.95
CA ASP A 65 -19.10 9.63 -8.07
C ASP A 65 -18.20 8.57 -8.69
N ASP A 66 -18.69 7.34 -8.80
CA ASP A 66 -17.84 6.22 -9.24
C ASP A 66 -17.18 6.52 -10.59
N HIS A 67 -17.81 7.41 -11.37
CA HIS A 67 -17.21 8.03 -12.54
C HIS A 67 -15.92 8.80 -12.24
N LYS A 68 -15.89 9.68 -11.23
CA LYS A 68 -14.71 10.41 -10.78
C LYS A 68 -13.61 9.47 -10.27
N LYS A 69 -13.93 8.44 -9.49
CA LYS A 69 -12.95 7.43 -9.04
C LYS A 69 -12.30 6.71 -10.24
N LYS A 70 -13.12 6.29 -11.21
CA LYS A 70 -12.65 5.67 -12.47
C LYS A 70 -11.79 6.63 -13.29
N ILE A 71 -12.17 7.90 -13.40
CA ILE A 71 -11.38 8.93 -14.11
C ILE A 71 -10.03 9.11 -13.44
N ILE A 72 -9.98 9.24 -12.10
CA ILE A 72 -8.72 9.41 -11.38
C ILE A 72 -7.83 8.18 -11.56
N MET A 73 -8.40 6.97 -11.44
CA MET A 73 -7.65 5.74 -11.71
C MET A 73 -7.13 5.68 -13.15
N PHE A 74 -7.92 6.11 -14.13
CA PHE A 74 -7.48 6.18 -15.53
C PHE A 74 -6.35 7.20 -15.72
N ILE A 75 -6.48 8.41 -15.18
CA ILE A 75 -5.46 9.46 -15.26
C ILE A 75 -4.17 9.04 -14.53
N MET A 76 -4.26 8.26 -13.45
CA MET A 76 -3.10 7.69 -12.76
C MET A 76 -2.45 6.54 -13.56
N GLY A 77 -3.24 5.81 -14.34
CA GLY A 77 -2.76 4.71 -15.20
C GLY A 77 -2.06 5.18 -16.48
N VAL A 78 -2.48 6.30 -17.07
CA VAL A 78 -1.84 6.89 -18.28
C VAL A 78 -0.33 7.13 -18.10
N PRO A 79 0.16 7.84 -17.06
CA PRO A 79 1.59 8.03 -16.84
C PRO A 79 2.30 6.71 -16.54
N LEU A 80 1.62 5.72 -15.95
CA LEU A 80 2.16 4.39 -15.72
C LEU A 80 2.47 3.69 -17.05
N ILE A 81 1.53 3.69 -18.01
CA ILE A 81 1.76 3.15 -19.36
C ILE A 81 2.92 3.89 -20.05
N LEU A 82 2.92 5.23 -19.99
CA LEU A 82 3.96 6.04 -20.62
C LEU A 82 5.34 5.76 -20.02
N MET A 83 5.45 5.70 -18.69
CA MET A 83 6.69 5.35 -18.00
C MET A 83 7.15 3.93 -18.32
N VAL A 84 6.24 2.95 -18.38
CA VAL A 84 6.58 1.57 -18.77
C VAL A 84 7.18 1.53 -20.18
N LEU A 85 6.58 2.22 -21.14
CA LEU A 85 7.09 2.27 -22.51
C LEU A 85 8.48 2.92 -22.56
N VAL A 86 8.66 4.07 -21.90
CA VAL A 86 9.97 4.74 -21.81
C VAL A 86 11.03 3.84 -21.16
N THR A 87 10.67 3.21 -20.04
CA THR A 87 11.57 2.31 -19.31
C THR A 87 11.92 1.09 -20.13
N GLY A 88 10.97 0.56 -20.92
CA GLY A 88 11.18 -0.53 -21.87
C GLY A 88 12.14 -0.14 -22.99
N VAL A 89 11.97 1.03 -23.61
CA VAL A 89 12.89 1.55 -24.63
C VAL A 89 14.29 1.75 -24.05
N LEU A 90 14.41 2.30 -22.84
CA LEU A 90 15.70 2.43 -22.14
C LEU A 90 16.31 1.05 -21.82
N GLY A 91 15.49 0.05 -21.49
CA GLY A 91 15.94 -1.32 -21.24
C GLY A 91 16.49 -1.99 -22.49
N ILE A 92 15.80 -1.83 -23.63
CA ILE A 92 16.30 -2.28 -24.94
C ILE A 92 17.59 -1.53 -25.29
N GLY A 93 17.62 -0.21 -25.08
CA GLY A 93 18.81 0.62 -25.27
C GLY A 93 19.99 0.17 -24.42
N MET A 94 19.75 -0.26 -23.17
CA MET A 94 20.78 -0.85 -22.32
C MET A 94 21.28 -2.20 -22.87
N GLY A 95 20.39 -3.03 -23.41
CA GLY A 95 20.77 -4.30 -24.04
C GLY A 95 21.69 -4.13 -25.25
N ILE A 96 21.50 -3.04 -26.02
CA ILE A 96 22.27 -2.78 -27.26
C ILE A 96 23.53 -1.94 -26.98
N TYR A 97 23.39 -0.84 -26.25
CA TYR A 97 24.45 0.17 -26.04
C TYR A 97 25.13 0.07 -24.67
N GLY A 98 24.65 -0.80 -23.78
CA GLY A 98 25.29 -1.10 -22.50
C GLY A 98 25.13 0.00 -21.43
N LYS A 99 26.25 0.34 -20.79
CA LYS A 99 26.33 1.07 -19.51
C LYS A 99 25.71 2.47 -19.45
N PRO A 100 25.69 3.33 -20.51
CA PRO A 100 25.15 4.69 -20.37
C PRO A 100 23.64 4.75 -20.10
N TRP A 101 22.89 3.72 -20.51
CA TRP A 101 21.43 3.66 -20.33
C TRP A 101 21.00 2.94 -19.05
N PHE A 102 21.95 2.34 -18.33
CA PHE A 102 21.68 1.57 -17.12
C PHE A 102 21.09 2.44 -16.00
N VAL A 103 21.74 3.55 -15.65
CA VAL A 103 21.29 4.41 -14.55
C VAL A 103 19.93 5.07 -14.86
N PRO A 104 19.71 5.66 -16.05
CA PRO A 104 18.38 6.17 -16.42
C PRO A 104 17.28 5.10 -16.37
N HIS A 105 17.56 3.88 -16.87
CA HIS A 105 16.61 2.78 -16.84
C HIS A 105 16.27 2.35 -15.40
N MET A 106 17.27 2.23 -14.51
CA MET A 106 17.05 1.84 -13.11
C MET A 106 16.19 2.86 -12.35
N ILE A 107 16.43 4.16 -12.55
CA ILE A 107 15.64 5.23 -11.91
C ILE A 107 14.20 5.20 -12.40
N MET A 108 14.00 5.14 -13.73
CA MET A 108 12.66 5.11 -14.33
C MET A 108 11.89 3.84 -13.95
N ALA A 109 12.58 2.68 -13.89
CA ALA A 109 11.99 1.43 -13.42
C ALA A 109 11.51 1.52 -11.97
N GLY A 110 12.32 2.12 -11.08
CA GLY A 110 11.94 2.35 -9.69
C GLY A 110 10.71 3.24 -9.56
N LEU A 111 10.68 4.39 -10.25
CA LEU A 111 9.53 5.29 -10.26
C LEU A 111 8.27 4.61 -10.81
N THR A 112 8.41 3.89 -11.94
CA THR A 112 7.31 3.12 -12.54
C THR A 112 6.74 2.11 -11.54
N MET A 113 7.59 1.39 -10.82
CA MET A 113 7.16 0.39 -9.86
C MET A 113 6.44 0.99 -8.66
N THR A 114 6.94 2.11 -8.12
CA THR A 114 6.25 2.82 -7.01
C THR A 114 4.88 3.36 -7.43
N LEU A 115 4.79 3.95 -8.63
CA LEU A 115 3.52 4.42 -9.17
C LEU A 115 2.54 3.27 -9.43
N ALA A 116 3.03 2.15 -9.95
CA ALA A 116 2.23 0.95 -10.16
C ALA A 116 1.68 0.38 -8.86
N LEU A 117 2.49 0.37 -7.79
CA LEU A 117 2.04 -0.06 -6.47
C LEU A 117 0.96 0.87 -5.92
N VAL A 118 1.17 2.19 -5.96
CA VAL A 118 0.16 3.16 -5.50
C VAL A 118 -1.12 3.04 -6.32
N HIS A 119 -1.03 2.92 -7.64
CA HIS A 119 -2.17 2.73 -8.53
C HIS A 119 -2.96 1.45 -8.17
N ALA A 120 -2.26 0.34 -7.92
CA ALA A 120 -2.89 -0.92 -7.51
C ALA A 120 -3.56 -0.80 -6.12
N ILE A 121 -2.87 -0.21 -5.13
CA ILE A 121 -3.41 -0.02 -3.78
C ILE A 121 -4.66 0.86 -3.81
N VAL A 122 -4.62 1.99 -4.52
CA VAL A 122 -5.78 2.90 -4.64
C VAL A 122 -6.94 2.20 -5.36
N GLY A 123 -6.65 1.39 -6.38
CA GLY A 123 -7.68 0.58 -7.05
C GLY A 123 -8.37 -0.40 -6.11
N VAL A 124 -7.60 -1.13 -5.31
CA VAL A 124 -8.16 -2.04 -4.31
C VAL A 124 -8.93 -1.27 -3.23
N ALA A 125 -8.35 -0.21 -2.69
CA ALA A 125 -8.96 0.57 -1.62
C ALA A 125 -10.27 1.26 -2.03
N TRP A 126 -10.42 1.64 -3.30
CA TRP A 126 -11.63 2.32 -3.80
C TRP A 126 -12.68 1.38 -4.37
N PHE A 127 -12.30 0.24 -4.98
CA PHE A 127 -13.24 -0.68 -5.63
C PHE A 127 -13.51 -1.96 -4.85
N PHE A 128 -12.68 -2.30 -3.87
CA PHE A 128 -12.89 -3.42 -2.94
C PHE A 128 -12.76 -2.97 -1.48
N PRO A 129 -13.56 -2.00 -1.01
CA PRO A 129 -13.69 -1.75 0.42
C PRO A 129 -14.42 -2.94 1.06
N PHE A 130 -13.70 -3.72 1.85
CA PHE A 130 -14.24 -4.82 2.65
C PHE A 130 -14.91 -4.30 3.93
#